data_AF-A0A1W4XGE6-F1
#
_entry.id   AF-A0A1W4XGE6-F1
#
_cell.length_a   1.000
_cell.length_b   1.000
_cell.length_c   1.000
_cell.angle_alpha   90.00
_cell.angle_beta   90.00
_cell.angle_gamma   90.00
#
_symmetry.space_group_name_H-M   'P 1'
#
loop_
_entity.id
_entity.type
_entity.pdbx_description
1 polymer ?
#
loop_
_entity_poly.entity_id
_entity_poly.type
_entity_poly.pdbx_seq_one_letter_code
_entity_poly.pdbx_strand_id
1 'polypeptide(L)'
;MIKVKGMARSFVFWPSIDVDITTLVKFCPAPWERIQIDYAGPVVDTMLLIDVDTYNKWLKVKLITSMSTAATITIMDNLFTTYGAARTVVADKSRQFISEEFKIFL
;
A
#
# COMPACT_ATOMS: atom_id res chain seq x y z
N MET A 1 -3.46 16.10 9.37
CA MET A 1 -4.00 16.07 7.98
C MET A 1 -3.06 16.70 6.93
N ILE A 2 -2.25 17.72 7.26
CA ILE A 2 -1.40 18.45 6.28
C ILE A 2 -0.06 17.74 5.98
N LYS A 3 0.57 17.10 6.98
CA LYS A 3 1.91 16.47 6.84
C LYS A 3 1.95 15.28 5.86
N VAL A 4 0.92 14.41 5.88
CA VAL A 4 0.84 13.23 5.01
C VAL A 4 0.63 13.60 3.54
N LYS A 5 -0.17 14.66 3.27
CA LYS A 5 -0.34 15.21 1.92
C LYS A 5 0.97 15.77 1.35
N GLY A 6 1.75 16.45 2.20
CA GLY A 6 3.07 16.97 1.80
C GLY A 6 4.07 15.87 1.46
N MET A 7 4.10 14.80 2.25
CA MET A 7 5.01 13.67 2.06
C MET A 7 4.61 12.78 0.87
N ALA A 8 3.32 12.51 0.66
CA ALA A 8 2.88 11.76 -0.52
C ALA A 8 3.23 12.50 -1.82
N ARG A 9 3.04 13.84 -1.83
CA ARG A 9 3.40 14.70 -2.98
C ARG A 9 4.90 14.80 -3.25
N SER A 10 5.77 14.48 -2.29
CA SER A 10 7.22 14.45 -2.55
C SER A 10 7.70 13.17 -3.21
N PHE A 11 6.85 12.13 -3.28
CA PHE A 11 7.23 10.82 -3.84
C PHE A 11 6.38 10.39 -5.05
N VAL A 12 5.10 10.77 -5.15
CA VAL A 12 4.21 10.34 -6.25
C VAL A 12 3.19 11.44 -6.60
N PHE A 13 2.90 11.63 -7.90
CA PHE A 13 1.92 12.60 -8.40
C PHE A 13 1.00 11.98 -9.47
N TRP A 14 -0.32 12.13 -9.31
CA TRP A 14 -1.31 11.89 -10.37
C TRP A 14 -2.52 12.83 -10.25
N PRO A 15 -3.27 13.06 -11.35
CA PRO A 15 -4.46 13.91 -11.33
C PRO A 15 -5.52 13.38 -10.35
N SER A 16 -6.08 14.25 -9.51
CA SER A 16 -7.10 13.92 -8.49
C SER A 16 -6.62 13.19 -7.23
N ILE A 17 -5.31 13.10 -6.99
CA ILE A 17 -4.73 12.50 -5.76
C ILE A 17 -5.39 12.99 -4.46
N ASP A 18 -5.69 14.29 -4.35
CA ASP A 18 -6.34 14.84 -3.16
C ASP A 18 -7.78 14.33 -2.98
N VAL A 19 -8.52 14.21 -4.08
CA VAL A 19 -9.91 13.74 -4.09
C VAL A 19 -9.95 12.26 -3.75
N ASP A 20 -9.06 11.45 -4.34
CA ASP A 20 -8.95 10.02 -4.06
C ASP A 20 -8.55 9.78 -2.60
N ILE A 21 -7.53 10.49 -2.08
CA ILE A 21 -7.16 10.43 -0.67
C ILE A 21 -8.33 10.81 0.24
N THR A 22 -9.13 11.82 -0.10
CA THR A 22 -10.29 12.17 0.73
C THR A 22 -11.47 11.22 0.60
N THR A 23 -11.64 10.56 -0.54
CA THR A 23 -12.78 9.69 -0.84
C THR A 23 -12.55 8.27 -0.32
N LEU A 24 -11.33 7.74 -0.46
CA LEU A 24 -10.94 6.42 0.07
C LEU A 24 -10.99 6.37 1.61
N VAL A 25 -10.78 7.52 2.25
CA VAL A 25 -10.71 7.67 3.72
C VAL A 25 -12.09 7.65 4.40
N LYS A 26 -13.20 7.75 3.66
CA LYS A 26 -14.45 8.20 4.28
C LYS A 26 -15.12 7.24 5.28
N PHE A 27 -14.71 5.97 5.42
CA PHE A 27 -15.31 5.05 6.42
C PHE A 27 -14.38 3.89 6.80
N CYS A 28 -13.25 4.14 7.49
CA CYS A 28 -12.54 3.05 8.17
C CYS A 28 -12.80 3.15 9.70
N PRO A 29 -13.43 2.14 10.33
CA PRO A 29 -13.76 2.15 11.77
C PRO A 29 -12.54 2.07 12.70
N ALA A 30 -11.51 1.32 12.30
CA ALA A 30 -10.35 1.00 13.15
C ALA A 30 -9.03 0.98 12.35
N PRO A 31 -7.88 1.18 13.02
CA PRO A 31 -6.57 0.97 12.42
C PRO A 31 -6.47 -0.42 11.81
N TRP A 32 -5.75 -0.55 10.69
CA TRP A 32 -5.53 -1.83 10.01
C TRP A 32 -6.77 -2.58 9.51
N GLU A 33 -7.98 -1.99 9.56
CA GLU A 33 -9.15 -2.66 8.99
C GLU A 33 -9.13 -2.65 7.45
N ARG A 34 -8.69 -1.54 6.85
CA ARG A 34 -8.52 -1.44 5.39
C ARG A 34 -7.18 -0.81 5.05
N ILE A 35 -6.39 -1.55 4.28
CA ILE A 35 -5.10 -1.09 3.76
C ILE A 35 -5.17 -0.96 2.24
N GLN A 36 -4.45 0.02 1.71
CA GLN A 36 -4.23 0.16 0.28
C GLN A 36 -2.75 -0.03 -0.01
N ILE A 37 -2.44 -0.93 -0.93
CA ILE A 37 -1.08 -1.22 -1.36
C ILE A 37 -0.86 -0.76 -2.80
N ASP A 38 0.32 -0.22 -3.07
CA ASP A 38 0.69 0.26 -4.39
C ASP A 38 2.20 0.16 -4.61
N TYR A 39 2.62 0.10 -5.86
CA TYR A 39 4.02 0.15 -6.25
C TYR A 39 4.40 1.53 -6.75
N ALA A 40 5.53 2.06 -6.27
CA ALA A 40 6.12 3.30 -6.75
C ALA A 40 7.59 3.11 -7.15
N GLY A 41 8.06 3.89 -8.11
CA GLY A 41 9.44 3.82 -8.61
C GLY A 41 9.54 3.39 -10.08
N PRO A 42 10.75 3.07 -10.57
CA PRO A 42 11.97 2.83 -9.80
C PRO A 42 12.63 4.12 -9.27
N VAL A 43 13.02 4.10 -8.00
CA VAL A 43 13.86 5.14 -7.38
C VAL A 43 15.23 4.52 -7.17
N VAL A 44 16.24 5.00 -7.92
CA VAL A 44 17.60 4.43 -7.91
C VAL A 44 17.57 2.91 -8.17
N ASP A 45 16.93 2.52 -9.28
CA ASP A 45 16.75 1.12 -9.73
C ASP A 45 16.03 0.19 -8.74
N THR A 46 15.42 0.74 -7.69
CA THR A 46 14.70 -0.02 -6.67
C THR A 46 13.22 0.34 -6.70
N MET A 47 12.37 -0.67 -6.63
CA MET A 47 10.92 -0.46 -6.53
C MET A 47 10.51 -0.29 -5.07
N LEU A 48 9.48 0.49 -4.82
CA LEU A 48 8.92 0.74 -3.51
C LEU A 48 7.53 0.11 -3.44
N LEU A 49 7.27 -0.71 -2.43
CA LEU A 49 5.91 -1.07 -2.04
C LEU A 49 5.44 -0.09 -0.98
N ILE A 50 4.35 0.60 -1.28
CA ILE A 50 3.69 1.56 -0.42
C ILE A 50 2.45 0.88 0.15
N ASP A 51 2.36 0.78 1.48
CA ASP A 51 1.16 0.40 2.22
C ASP A 51 0.62 1.64 2.94
N VAL A 52 -0.66 1.93 2.69
CA VAL A 52 -1.38 3.02 3.33
C VAL A 52 -2.51 2.43 4.16
N ASP A 53 -2.44 2.63 5.47
CA ASP A 53 -3.59 2.37 6.35
C ASP A 53 -4.61 3.50 6.17
N THR A 54 -5.80 3.13 5.71
CA THR A 54 -6.85 4.10 5.36
C THR A 54 -7.49 4.77 6.57
N TYR A 55 -7.30 4.23 7.78
CA TYR A 55 -7.77 4.81 9.05
C TYR A 55 -6.92 6.01 9.47
N ASN A 56 -5.63 5.78 9.74
CA ASN A 56 -4.71 6.79 10.28
C ASN A 56 -3.90 7.51 9.18
N LYS A 57 -4.00 7.07 7.92
CA LYS A 57 -3.22 7.55 6.77
C LYS A 57 -1.72 7.41 6.98
N TRP A 58 -1.30 6.39 7.73
CA TRP A 58 0.11 6.10 7.94
C TRP A 58 0.66 5.32 6.75
N LEU A 59 1.64 5.93 6.09
CA LEU A 59 2.36 5.38 4.95
C LEU A 59 3.51 4.50 5.45
N LYS A 60 3.56 3.25 5.03
CA LYS A 60 4.70 2.37 5.21
C LYS A 60 5.31 2.09 3.85
N VAL A 61 6.60 2.38 3.71
CA VAL A 61 7.34 2.17 2.46
C VAL A 61 8.34 1.06 2.67
N LYS A 62 8.32 0.06 1.78
CA LYS A 62 9.27 -1.05 1.77
C LYS A 62 10.01 -1.04 0.45
N LEU A 63 11.35 -1.04 0.54
CA LEU A 63 12.22 -1.20 -0.61
C LEU A 63 12.14 -2.65 -1.07
N ILE A 64 11.90 -2.85 -2.36
CA ILE A 64 11.77 -4.14 -3.00
C ILE A 64 12.82 -4.25 -4.10
N THR A 65 13.67 -5.26 -3.97
CA THR A 65 14.71 -5.60 -4.95
C THR A 65 14.18 -6.50 -6.08
N SER A 66 12.99 -7.09 -5.92
CA SER A 66 12.36 -7.96 -6.93
C SER A 66 10.84 -7.80 -6.92
N MET A 67 10.25 -7.43 -8.06
CA MET A 67 8.79 -7.28 -8.24
C MET A 67 8.03 -8.63 -8.32
N SER A 68 8.57 -9.69 -7.74
CA SER A 68 7.89 -10.99 -7.74
C SER A 68 6.73 -11.00 -6.73
N THR A 69 5.71 -11.79 -7.03
CA THR A 69 4.60 -12.04 -6.10
C THR A 69 5.12 -12.59 -4.76
N ALA A 70 6.07 -13.53 -4.79
CA ALA A 70 6.63 -14.14 -3.59
C ALA A 70 7.29 -13.10 -2.66
N ALA A 71 8.09 -12.18 -3.21
CA ALA A 71 8.70 -11.11 -2.42
C ALA A 71 7.65 -10.18 -1.80
N THR A 72 6.59 -9.88 -2.56
CA THR A 72 5.45 -9.09 -2.08
C THR A 72 4.76 -9.80 -0.90
N ILE A 73 4.47 -11.10 -1.03
CA ILE A 73 3.84 -11.92 0.01
C ILE A 73 4.68 -11.90 1.28
N THR A 74 5.99 -12.14 1.19
CA THR A 74 6.87 -12.11 2.37
C THR A 74 6.81 -10.76 3.09
N ILE A 75 6.75 -9.66 2.36
CA ILE A 75 6.65 -8.32 2.97
C ILE A 75 5.29 -8.11 3.62
N MET A 76 4.21 -8.52 2.95
CA MET A 76 2.84 -8.43 3.48
C MET A 76 2.66 -9.30 4.73
N ASP A 77 3.20 -10.51 4.74
CA ASP A 77 3.18 -11.41 5.91
C ASP A 77 3.90 -10.79 7.11
N ASN A 78 5.05 -10.17 6.89
CA ASN A 78 5.75 -9.41 7.93
C ASN A 78 4.92 -8.21 8.45
N LEU A 79 4.16 -7.53 7.57
CA LEU A 79 3.26 -6.45 7.99
C LEU A 79 2.08 -6.98 8.81
N PHE A 80 1.45 -8.06 8.37
CA PHE A 80 0.32 -8.68 9.08
C PHE A 80 0.72 -9.27 10.43
N THR A 81 1.89 -9.88 10.54
CA THR A 81 2.42 -10.36 11.82
C THR A 81 2.77 -9.22 12.78
N THR A 82 3.22 -8.07 12.27
CA THR A 82 3.59 -6.92 13.10
C THR A 82 2.38 -6.14 13.62
N TYR A 83 1.35 -5.97 12.79
CA TYR A 83 0.26 -5.03 13.06
C TYR A 83 -1.14 -5.65 13.10
N GLY A 84 -1.26 -6.92 12.73
CA GLY A 84 -2.53 -7.61 12.57
C GLY A 84 -2.93 -7.77 11.10
N ALA A 85 -3.74 -8.79 10.84
CA ALA A 85 -4.28 -9.05 9.51
C ALA A 85 -5.32 -7.98 9.14
N ALA A 86 -5.19 -7.42 7.95
CA ALA A 86 -6.16 -6.47 7.45
C ALA A 86 -7.44 -7.17 6.97
N ARG A 87 -8.60 -6.56 7.25
CA ARG A 87 -9.89 -7.09 6.79
C ARG A 87 -10.10 -6.86 5.29
N THR A 88 -9.54 -5.78 4.76
CA THR A 88 -9.65 -5.45 3.34
C THR A 88 -8.33 -4.92 2.83
N VAL A 89 -7.79 -5.58 1.80
CA VAL A 89 -6.62 -5.12 1.06
C VAL A 89 -7.08 -4.61 -0.29
N VAL A 90 -6.75 -3.36 -0.59
CA VAL A 90 -7.01 -2.74 -1.89
C VAL A 90 -5.69 -2.61 -2.62
N ALA A 91 -5.59 -3.19 -3.80
CA ALA A 91 -4.39 -3.14 -4.62
C ALA A 91 -4.75 -2.72 -6.04
N ASP A 92 -3.76 -2.22 -6.79
CA ASP A 92 -3.93 -1.98 -8.22
C ASP A 92 -3.99 -3.32 -9.00
N LYS A 93 -4.23 -3.24 -10.32
CA LYS A 93 -4.33 -4.43 -11.18
C LYS A 93 -2.95 -4.93 -11.66
N SER A 94 -1.89 -4.69 -10.89
CA SER A 94 -0.56 -5.16 -11.27
C SER A 94 -0.45 -6.70 -11.17
N ARG A 95 0.47 -7.27 -11.96
CA ARG A 95 0.61 -8.73 -12.13
C ARG A 95 0.82 -9.46 -10.80
N GLN A 96 1.58 -8.85 -9.92
CA GLN A 96 1.94 -9.36 -8.60
C GLN A 96 0.77 -9.38 -7.61
N PHE A 97 -0.29 -8.60 -7.83
CA PHE A 97 -1.50 -8.63 -6.99
C PHE A 97 -2.64 -9.46 -7.61
N ILE A 98 -2.62 -9.69 -8.93
CA ILE A 98 -3.61 -10.54 -9.63
C ILE A 98 -3.21 -12.02 -9.64
N SER A 99 -1.93 -12.32 -9.45
CA SER A 99 -1.40 -13.70 -9.41
C SER A 99 -2.15 -14.58 -8.41
N GLU A 100 -2.30 -15.86 -8.76
CA GLU A 100 -3.06 -16.81 -7.96
C GLU A 100 -2.44 -17.01 -6.57
N GLU A 101 -1.12 -17.01 -6.49
CA GLU A 101 -0.37 -17.13 -5.24
C GLU A 101 -0.71 -15.99 -4.26
N PHE A 102 -0.94 -14.77 -4.78
CA PHE A 102 -1.30 -13.63 -3.96
C PHE A 102 -2.75 -13.73 -3.44
N LYS A 103 -3.66 -14.25 -4.26
CA LYS A 103 -5.05 -14.47 -3.86
C LYS A 103 -5.19 -15.58 -2.81
N ILE A 104 -4.34 -16.60 -2.87
CA ILE A 104 -4.30 -17.68 -1.86
C ILE A 104 -3.76 -17.15 -0.53
N PHE A 105 -2.85 -16.19 -0.57
CA PHE A 105 -2.26 -15.59 0.63
C PHE A 105 -3.23 -14.68 1.41
N LEU A 106 -4.12 -13.95 0.71
CA LEU A 106 -5.11 -13.05 1.31
C LEU A 106 -6.37 -13.79 1.79
#